data_AF-A0A7D7VQW2-F1
#
_entry.id   AF-A0A7D7VQW2-F1
#
_cell.length_a   1.000
_cell.length_b   1.000
_cell.length_c   1.000
_cell.angle_alpha   90.00
_cell.angle_beta   90.00
_cell.angle_gamma   90.00
#
_symmetry.space_group_name_H-M   'P 1'
#
loop_
_entity.id
_entity.type
_entity.pdbx_description
1 polymer ?
#
loop_
_entity_poly.entity_id
_entity_poly.type
_entity_poly.pdbx_seq_one_letter_code
_entity_poly.pdbx_strand_id
1 'polypeptide(L)'
;MRNRFDQQIVLGVKLIEDTPVLQKSRDDVPALLQALLEIYKTPEYNEQIFAILEDSIVKGKKRTGRKGLTLWQIFVLVQFRLALNLDYDRLHYMVYSDSVLRQLLQPR
;
A
#
# COMPACT_ATOMS: atom_id res chain seq x y z
N MET A 1 -7.58 -11.07 11.98
CA MET A 1 -6.42 -10.30 12.51
C MET A 1 -5.83 -9.45 11.39
N ARG A 2 -5.47 -8.20 11.66
CA ARG A 2 -4.74 -7.34 10.71
C ARG A 2 -3.44 -6.89 11.36
N ASN A 3 -2.34 -6.98 10.63
CA ASN A 3 -1.04 -6.46 11.04
C ASN A 3 -0.85 -5.07 10.39
N ARG A 4 -0.05 -4.20 11.02
CA ARG A 4 0.38 -2.93 10.42
C ARG A 4 1.04 -3.21 9.07
N PHE A 5 2.13 -3.95 9.13
CA PHE A 5 2.91 -4.39 7.97
C PHE A 5 4.00 -5.38 8.43
N ASP A 6 4.46 -6.24 7.52
CA ASP A 6 5.58 -7.18 7.71
C ASP A 6 6.29 -7.28 6.37
N GLN A 7 7.43 -6.60 6.22
CA GLN A 7 8.20 -6.64 4.97
C GLN A 7 8.82 -8.01 4.82
N GLN A 8 8.46 -8.71 3.74
CA GLN A 8 9.14 -9.94 3.40
C GLN A 8 10.54 -9.64 2.86
N ILE A 9 11.56 -9.79 3.71
CA ILE A 9 12.97 -9.71 3.32
C ILE A 9 13.42 -11.12 2.89
N VAL A 10 13.03 -11.51 1.68
CA VAL A 10 13.41 -12.80 1.06
C VAL A 10 14.35 -12.52 -0.11
N LEU A 11 15.32 -13.40 -0.33
CA LEU A 11 16.25 -13.30 -1.44
C LEU A 11 15.48 -13.19 -2.77
N GLY A 12 15.72 -12.12 -3.55
CA GLY A 12 15.05 -11.87 -4.82
C GLY A 12 13.82 -10.94 -4.75
N VAL A 13 13.37 -10.55 -3.55
CA VAL A 13 12.30 -9.57 -3.37
C VAL A 13 12.87 -8.16 -3.31
N LYS A 14 12.38 -7.25 -4.16
CA LYS A 14 12.75 -5.83 -4.09
C LYS A 14 12.07 -5.17 -2.90
N LEU A 15 12.80 -4.27 -2.23
CA LEU A 15 12.22 -3.49 -1.16
C LEU A 15 11.15 -2.55 -1.71
N ILE A 16 10.17 -2.19 -0.87
CA ILE A 16 9.19 -1.15 -1.21
C ILE A 16 9.92 0.17 -1.51
N GLU A 17 10.96 0.48 -0.74
CA GLU A 17 11.77 1.69 -0.90
C GLU A 17 12.46 1.83 -2.26
N ASP A 18 12.72 0.69 -2.91
CA ASP A 18 13.38 0.56 -4.22
C ASP A 18 12.37 0.47 -5.38
N THR A 19 11.10 0.80 -5.13
CA THR A 19 10.07 0.79 -6.17
C THR A 19 10.41 1.84 -7.24
N PRO A 20 10.50 1.47 -8.52
CA PRO A 20 10.87 2.40 -9.57
C PRO A 20 9.74 3.40 -9.82
N VAL A 21 10.07 4.68 -9.79
CA VAL A 21 9.14 5.76 -10.10
C VAL A 21 9.53 6.40 -11.43
N LEU A 22 8.59 6.42 -12.37
CA LEU A 22 8.75 7.11 -13.64
C LEU A 22 8.67 8.64 -13.43
N GLN A 23 9.82 9.31 -13.39
CA GLN A 23 9.89 10.76 -13.16
C GLN A 23 9.36 11.62 -14.32
N LYS A 24 9.22 11.04 -15.53
CA LYS A 24 8.73 11.75 -16.73
C LYS A 24 7.44 11.11 -17.22
N SER A 25 6.37 11.26 -16.44
CA SER A 25 5.02 10.90 -16.88
C SER A 25 4.09 12.09 -16.74
N ARG A 26 3.08 12.14 -17.62
CA ARG A 26 1.92 13.04 -17.48
C ARG A 26 0.79 12.39 -16.67
N ASP A 27 0.96 11.13 -16.32
CA ASP A 27 0.03 10.37 -15.50
C ASP A 27 0.16 10.79 -14.04
N ASP A 28 -0.90 10.60 -13.27
CA ASP A 28 -0.97 10.94 -11.84
C ASP A 28 -0.33 9.84 -10.98
N VAL A 29 -0.20 8.62 -11.53
CA VAL A 29 0.37 7.46 -10.83
C VAL A 29 1.76 7.72 -10.24
N PRO A 30 2.73 8.32 -10.96
CA PRO A 30 4.08 8.52 -10.39
C PRO A 30 4.12 9.51 -9.24
N ALA A 31 3.29 10.55 -9.26
CA ALA A 31 3.18 11.48 -8.15
C ALA A 31 2.63 10.77 -6.89
N LEU A 32 1.60 9.93 -7.07
CA LEU A 32 1.05 9.10 -6.00
C LEU A 32 2.09 8.12 -5.44
N LEU A 33 2.86 7.47 -6.30
CA LEU A 33 3.93 6.55 -5.91
C LEU A 33 4.99 7.27 -5.06
N GLN A 34 5.42 8.47 -5.45
CA GLN A 34 6.39 9.25 -4.67
C GLN A 34 5.85 9.56 -3.27
N ALA A 35 4.60 10.01 -3.18
CA ALA A 35 3.98 10.30 -1.89
C ALA A 35 3.88 9.05 -1.00
N LEU A 36 3.50 7.90 -1.57
CA LEU A 36 3.43 6.63 -0.84
C LEU A 36 4.81 6.16 -0.37
N LEU A 37 5.84 6.30 -1.21
CA LEU A 37 7.21 5.95 -0.83
C LEU A 37 7.77 6.88 0.24
N GLU A 38 7.45 8.17 0.18
CA GLU A 38 7.84 9.15 1.21
C GLU A 38 7.18 8.85 2.55
N ILE A 39 5.88 8.54 2.55
CA ILE A 39 5.14 8.09 3.73
C ILE A 39 5.75 6.80 4.30
N TYR A 40 6.19 5.90 3.43
CA TYR A 40 6.80 4.64 3.85
C TYR A 40 8.17 4.87 4.49
N LYS A 41 9.02 5.71 3.87
CA LYS A 41 10.41 5.97 4.29
C LYS A 41 10.50 6.82 5.55
N THR A 42 9.54 7.72 5.78
CA THR A 42 9.54 8.66 6.91
C THR A 42 8.77 8.07 8.10
N PRO A 43 9.44 7.60 9.17
CA PRO A 43 8.79 6.89 10.28
C PRO A 43 7.72 7.71 10.98
N GLU A 44 7.90 9.04 11.06
CA GLU A 44 6.97 9.96 11.71
C GLU A 44 5.62 9.99 11.00
N TYR A 45 5.62 9.97 9.66
CA TYR A 45 4.39 9.93 8.86
C TYR A 45 3.75 8.55 8.91
N ASN A 46 4.59 7.51 8.83
CA ASN A 46 4.17 6.12 8.92
C ASN A 46 3.39 5.86 10.22
N GLU A 47 3.95 6.21 11.37
CA GLU A 47 3.32 6.02 12.68
C GLU A 47 2.01 6.80 12.83
N GLN A 48 1.97 8.06 12.39
CA GLN A 48 0.75 8.87 12.45
C GLN A 48 -0.38 8.27 11.61
N ILE A 49 -0.07 7.83 10.38
CA ILE A 49 -1.06 7.23 9.49
C ILE A 49 -1.53 5.89 10.04
N PHE A 50 -0.62 5.03 10.53
CA PHE A 50 -1.02 3.75 11.11
C PHE A 50 -1.85 3.91 12.38
N ALA A 51 -1.56 4.90 13.22
CA ALA A 51 -2.38 5.19 14.39
C ALA A 51 -3.83 5.51 14.00
N ILE A 52 -4.03 6.33 12.96
CA ILE A 52 -5.37 6.67 12.44
C ILE A 52 -6.05 5.43 11.83
N LEU A 53 -5.31 4.63 11.05
CA LEU A 53 -5.85 3.41 10.43
C LEU A 53 -6.23 2.36 11.47
N GLU A 54 -5.47 2.21 12.55
CA GLU A 54 -5.78 1.30 13.64
C GLU A 54 -7.04 1.74 14.40
N ASP A 55 -7.14 3.03 14.72
CA ASP A 55 -8.31 3.57 15.41
C ASP A 55 -9.59 3.44 14.56
N SER A 56 -9.50 3.61 13.25
CA SER A 56 -10.65 3.52 12.36
C SER A 56 -11.03 2.09 11.96
N ILE A 57 -10.05 1.22 11.68
CA ILE A 57 -10.29 -0.09 11.06
C ILE A 57 -10.29 -1.23 12.08
N VAL A 58 -9.47 -1.13 13.13
CA VAL A 58 -9.20 -2.22 14.09
C VAL A 58 -9.95 -2.03 15.39
N LYS A 59 -10.21 -0.79 15.82
CA LYS A 59 -10.96 -0.49 17.04
C LYS A 59 -12.32 -1.22 17.08
N GLY A 60 -12.57 -1.89 18.19
CA GLY A 60 -13.81 -2.65 18.41
C GLY A 60 -13.90 -4.01 17.71
N LYS A 61 -12.89 -4.43 16.92
CA LYS A 61 -12.92 -5.74 16.24
C LYS A 61 -12.20 -6.82 17.06
N LYS A 62 -12.88 -7.96 17.24
CA LYS A 62 -12.28 -9.15 17.86
C LYS A 62 -11.18 -9.72 16.96
N ARG A 63 -10.06 -10.13 17.56
CA ARG A 63 -8.90 -10.74 16.85
C ARG A 63 -9.17 -12.21 16.46
N THR A 64 -10.31 -12.49 15.85
CA THR A 64 -10.73 -13.85 15.44
C THR A 64 -10.71 -14.00 13.92
N GLY A 65 -10.33 -15.16 13.39
CA GLY A 65 -10.35 -15.47 11.95
C GLY A 65 -9.02 -15.28 11.19
N ARG A 66 -9.04 -15.56 9.87
CA ARG A 66 -7.86 -15.56 8.97
C ARG A 66 -7.16 -14.19 8.92
N LYS A 67 -5.84 -14.20 8.68
CA LYS A 67 -5.06 -12.99 8.38
C LYS A 67 -5.47 -12.51 6.98
N GLY A 68 -6.14 -11.36 6.91
CA GLY A 68 -6.49 -10.70 5.65
C GLY A 68 -5.40 -9.75 5.20
N LEU A 69 -5.76 -8.79 4.34
CA LEU A 69 -4.87 -7.70 3.93
C LEU A 69 -4.32 -6.92 5.14
N THR A 70 -3.05 -6.51 5.05
CA THR A 70 -2.40 -5.62 6.03
C THR A 70 -2.98 -4.22 5.96
N LEU A 71 -2.75 -3.42 7.01
CA LEU A 71 -3.18 -2.02 7.01
C LEU A 71 -2.49 -1.23 5.88
N TRP A 72 -1.22 -1.53 5.61
CA TRP A 72 -0.49 -0.95 4.48
C TRP A 72 -1.14 -1.27 3.13
N GLN A 73 -1.46 -2.55 2.88
CA GLN A 73 -2.09 -2.98 1.63
C GLN A 73 -3.45 -2.30 1.44
N ILE A 74 -4.25 -2.20 2.49
CA ILE A 74 -5.54 -1.50 2.45
C ILE A 74 -5.32 -0.01 2.14
N PHE A 75 -4.36 0.62 2.80
CA PHE A 75 -4.03 2.03 2.59
C PHE A 75 -3.65 2.31 1.15
N VAL A 76 -2.67 1.57 0.60
CA VAL A 76 -2.23 1.70 -0.79
C VAL A 76 -3.40 1.55 -1.76
N LEU A 77 -4.20 0.47 -1.64
CA LEU A 77 -5.34 0.24 -2.53
C LEU A 77 -6.38 1.37 -2.47
N VAL A 78 -6.64 1.91 -1.27
CA VAL A 78 -7.56 3.04 -1.08
C VAL A 78 -6.99 4.31 -1.74
N GLN A 79 -5.69 4.59 -1.58
CA GLN A 79 -5.07 5.75 -2.21
C GLN A 79 -5.11 5.67 -3.74
N PHE A 80 -4.80 4.51 -4.33
CA PHE A 80 -4.94 4.32 -5.78
C PHE A 80 -6.37 4.50 -6.26
N ARG A 81 -7.35 4.00 -5.50
CA ARG A 81 -8.77 4.19 -5.83
C ARG A 81 -9.17 5.67 -5.80
N LEU A 82 -8.82 6.38 -4.73
CA LEU A 82 -9.25 7.76 -4.51
C LEU A 82 -8.50 8.75 -5.39
N ALA A 83 -7.18 8.65 -5.48
CA ALA A 83 -6.35 9.58 -6.23
C ALA A 83 -6.54 9.45 -7.74
N LEU A 84 -6.76 8.24 -8.25
CA LEU A 84 -6.97 7.98 -9.68
C LEU A 84 -8.46 7.84 -10.05
N ASN A 85 -9.36 8.07 -9.09
CA ASN A 85 -10.81 7.96 -9.24
C ASN A 85 -11.26 6.64 -9.91
N LEU A 86 -10.74 5.51 -9.43
CA LEU A 86 -10.98 4.19 -10.01
C LEU A 86 -12.20 3.50 -9.38
N ASP A 87 -12.90 2.72 -10.19
CA ASP A 87 -13.83 1.71 -9.71
C ASP A 87 -13.08 0.45 -9.21
N TYR A 88 -13.81 -0.47 -8.56
CA TYR A 88 -13.22 -1.68 -7.97
C TYR A 88 -12.70 -2.67 -9.02
N ASP A 89 -13.33 -2.75 -10.20
CA ASP A 89 -12.93 -3.68 -11.26
C ASP A 89 -11.62 -3.19 -11.91
N ARG A 90 -11.51 -1.89 -12.17
CA ARG A 90 -10.27 -1.26 -12.63
C ARG A 90 -9.15 -1.38 -11.61
N LEU A 91 -9.44 -1.15 -10.33
CA LEU A 91 -8.43 -1.32 -9.27
C LEU A 91 -7.93 -2.77 -9.24
N HIS A 92 -8.85 -3.74 -9.31
CA HIS A 92 -8.50 -5.16 -9.34
C HIS A 92 -7.65 -5.52 -10.57
N TYR A 93 -8.04 -5.04 -11.75
CA TYR A 93 -7.27 -5.22 -12.98
C TYR A 93 -5.87 -4.63 -12.85
N MET A 94 -5.74 -3.41 -12.31
CA MET A 94 -4.46 -2.74 -12.13
C MET A 94 -3.53 -3.48 -11.17
N VAL A 95 -4.05 -4.03 -10.08
CA VAL A 95 -3.26 -4.90 -9.18
C VAL A 95 -2.71 -6.12 -9.93
N TYR A 96 -3.50 -6.68 -10.85
CA TYR A 96 -3.07 -7.82 -11.66
C TYR A 96 -2.10 -7.44 -12.79
N SER A 97 -2.25 -6.26 -13.42
CA SER A 97 -1.43 -5.86 -14.57
C SER A 97 -0.15 -5.12 -14.18
N ASP A 98 -0.21 -4.24 -13.18
CA ASP A 98 0.87 -3.33 -12.82
C ASP A 98 1.86 -3.95 -11.81
N SER A 99 3.11 -4.14 -12.26
CA SER A 99 4.18 -4.70 -11.43
C SER A 99 4.62 -3.78 -10.29
N VAL A 100 4.53 -2.47 -10.47
CA VAL A 100 4.91 -1.45 -9.49
C VAL A 100 3.90 -1.43 -8.34
N LEU A 101 2.59 -1.46 -8.67
CA LEU A 101 1.55 -1.58 -7.65
C LEU A 101 1.68 -2.89 -6.89
N ARG A 102 1.99 -4.00 -7.57
CA ARG A 102 2.29 -5.26 -6.87
C ARG A 102 3.49 -5.10 -5.95
N GLN A 103 4.59 -4.50 -6.38
CA GLN A 103 5.76 -4.30 -5.52
C GLN A 103 5.40 -3.54 -4.23
N LEU A 104 4.55 -2.51 -4.30
CA LEU A 104 4.05 -1.79 -3.11
C LEU A 104 3.22 -2.66 -2.17
N LEU A 105 2.46 -3.62 -2.71
CA LEU A 105 1.61 -4.52 -1.94
C LEU A 105 2.38 -5.73 -1.37
N GLN A 106 3.58 -5.99 -1.88
CA GLN A 106 4.43 -7.16 -1.60
C GLN A 106 3.75 -8.54 -1.75
N PRO A 107 3.39 -8.98 -2.97
CA PRO A 107 3.10 -10.37 -3.23
C PRO A 107 4.36 -11.10 -3.73
N ARG A 108 4.71 -12.16 -2.98
CA ARG A 108 5.57 -13.32 -3.32
C ARG A 108 6.69 -13.16 -4.35
#